data_AF-A0A820RHL3-F1
#
_entry.id   AF-A0A820RHL3-F1
#
_cell.length_a   1.000
_cell.length_b   1.000
_cell.length_c   1.000
_cell.angle_alpha   90.00
_cell.angle_beta   90.00
_cell.angle_gamma   90.00
#
_symmetry.space_group_name_H-M   'P 1'
#
loop_
_entity.id
_entity.type
_entity.pdbx_description
1 polymer ?
#
loop_
_entity_poly.entity_id
_entity_poly.type
_entity_poly.pdbx_seq_one_letter_code
_entity_poly.pdbx_strand_id
1 'polypeptide(L)'
;ALVGDLDDFQEYAHCYYGSILNHFMTNTSALFRSIAEENAQQYVRDLELNEQHIKQTVNPYHICIIGADHPCAYGLFPDLLSSNLFPNRAICLRLTTHDPTKLSSLEAIAMEIEDLACKQFRTIEISLQNNDKFSYENTDFILILDDYF
;
A
#
# COMPACT_ATOMS: atom_id res chain seq x y z
N ALA A 1 9.79 -69.59 -27.95
CA ALA A 1 9.88 -69.12 -26.56
C ALA A 1 10.51 -67.74 -26.59
N LEU A 2 9.76 -66.68 -26.22
CA LEU A 2 10.38 -65.37 -25.97
C LEU A 2 11.13 -65.52 -24.65
N VAL A 3 12.44 -65.76 -24.75
CA VAL A 3 13.33 -65.87 -23.60
C VAL A 3 13.95 -64.49 -23.39
N GLY A 4 13.58 -63.88 -22.28
CA GLY A 4 13.94 -62.53 -21.86
C GLY A 4 12.96 -62.16 -20.76
N ASP A 5 13.26 -62.64 -19.55
CA ASP A 5 12.37 -62.61 -18.40
C ASP A 5 12.08 -61.15 -17.99
N LEU A 6 10.92 -60.88 -17.41
CA LEU A 6 10.56 -59.55 -16.90
C LEU A 6 11.64 -59.00 -15.96
N ASP A 7 12.32 -59.90 -15.24
CA ASP A 7 13.43 -59.61 -14.34
C ASP A 7 14.66 -59.06 -15.07
N ASP A 8 15.04 -59.60 -16.24
CA ASP A 8 16.18 -59.09 -17.02
C ASP A 8 15.94 -57.65 -17.49
N PHE A 9 14.70 -57.34 -17.87
CA PHE A 9 14.32 -56.00 -18.26
C PHE A 9 14.33 -55.03 -17.08
N GLN A 10 13.83 -55.45 -15.91
CA GLN A 10 13.86 -54.64 -14.69
C GLN A 10 15.29 -54.40 -14.21
N GLU A 11 16.15 -55.41 -14.27
CA GLU A 11 17.56 -55.29 -13.90
C GLU A 11 18.30 -54.35 -14.86
N TYR A 12 18.06 -54.45 -16.16
CA TYR A 12 18.63 -53.53 -17.14
C TYR A 12 18.15 -52.09 -16.92
N ALA A 13 16.85 -51.89 -16.71
CA ALA A 13 16.29 -50.58 -16.41
C ALA A 13 16.83 -50.00 -15.10
N HIS A 14 17.02 -50.82 -14.06
CA HIS A 14 17.57 -50.38 -12.78
C HIS A 14 19.07 -50.07 -12.86
N CYS A 15 19.85 -50.85 -13.63
CA CYS A 15 21.25 -50.54 -13.90
C CYS A 15 21.41 -49.24 -14.70
N TYR A 16 20.51 -48.97 -15.65
CA TYR A 16 20.61 -47.79 -16.52
C TYR A 16 20.08 -46.51 -15.86
N TYR A 17 18.95 -46.58 -15.15
CA TYR A 17 18.27 -45.40 -14.57
C TYR A 17 18.26 -45.38 -13.04
N GLY A 18 18.47 -46.51 -12.38
CA GLY A 18 18.32 -46.64 -10.93
C GLY A 18 19.36 -45.90 -10.11
N SER A 19 20.59 -45.77 -10.61
CA SER A 19 21.63 -44.96 -9.95
C SER A 19 21.28 -43.47 -9.98
N ILE A 20 20.76 -42.98 -11.11
CA ILE A 20 20.29 -41.61 -11.29
C ILE A 20 19.08 -41.37 -10.38
N LEU A 21 18.10 -42.29 -10.38
CA LEU A 21 16.90 -42.17 -9.56
C LEU A 21 17.23 -42.20 -8.07
N ASN A 22 18.08 -43.14 -7.62
CA ASN A 22 18.53 -43.21 -6.24
C ASN A 22 19.30 -41.95 -5.82
N HIS A 23 20.19 -41.45 -6.66
CA HIS A 23 20.93 -40.21 -6.40
C HIS A 23 19.98 -39.00 -6.34
N PHE A 24 18.95 -38.95 -7.20
CA PHE A 24 17.92 -37.91 -7.17
C PHE A 24 17.07 -37.98 -5.90
N MET A 25 16.69 -39.19 -5.47
CA MET A 25 15.86 -39.37 -4.27
C MET A 25 16.65 -39.16 -2.98
N THR A 26 17.92 -39.56 -2.93
CA THR A 26 18.77 -39.44 -1.73
C THR A 26 19.38 -38.05 -1.56
N ASN A 27 19.96 -37.47 -2.62
CA ASN A 27 20.67 -36.18 -2.52
C ASN A 27 19.78 -34.97 -2.82
N THR A 28 18.69 -35.13 -3.56
CA THR A 28 17.87 -33.99 -4.00
C THR A 28 16.63 -33.79 -3.13
N SER A 29 16.17 -34.79 -2.37
CA SER A 29 14.99 -34.62 -1.50
C SER A 29 15.22 -33.63 -0.35
N ALA A 30 16.41 -33.62 0.26
CA ALA A 30 16.77 -32.66 1.29
C ALA A 30 16.91 -31.24 0.72
N LEU A 31 17.50 -31.12 -0.48
CA LEU A 31 17.63 -29.85 -1.19
C LEU A 31 16.25 -29.28 -1.56
N PHE A 32 15.37 -30.09 -2.15
CA PHE A 32 14.02 -29.67 -2.50
C PHE A 32 13.17 -29.31 -1.28
N ARG A 33 13.35 -30.02 -0.15
CA ARG A 33 12.70 -29.65 1.12
C ARG A 33 13.20 -28.29 1.62
N SER A 34 14.52 -28.05 1.59
CA SER A 34 15.10 -26.75 1.96
C SER A 34 14.56 -25.62 1.08
N ILE A 35 14.49 -25.84 -0.24
CA ILE A 35 13.94 -24.85 -1.19
C ILE A 35 12.45 -24.61 -0.92
N ALA A 36 11.68 -25.67 -0.66
CA ALA A 36 10.26 -25.55 -0.35
C ALA A 36 10.02 -24.78 0.96
N GLU A 37 10.84 -25.04 1.99
CA GLU A 37 10.81 -24.31 3.27
C GLU A 37 11.19 -22.84 3.09
N GLU A 38 12.24 -22.54 2.31
CA GLU A 38 12.65 -21.17 2.00
C GLU A 38 11.56 -20.42 1.23
N ASN A 39 10.96 -21.04 0.21
CA ASN A 39 9.87 -20.47 -0.55
C ASN A 39 8.64 -20.20 0.33
N ALA A 40 8.30 -21.10 1.25
CA ALA A 40 7.19 -20.91 2.17
C ALA A 40 7.45 -19.73 3.12
N GLN A 41 8.67 -19.61 3.66
CA GLN A 41 9.06 -18.48 4.52
C GLN A 41 9.09 -17.16 3.77
N GLN A 42 9.56 -17.17 2.52
CA GLN A 42 9.58 -15.98 1.67
C GLN A 42 8.15 -15.54 1.33
N TYR A 43 7.27 -16.48 0.99
CA TYR A 43 5.87 -16.21 0.71
C TYR A 43 5.14 -15.56 1.90
N VAL A 44 5.38 -16.03 3.13
CA VAL A 44 4.81 -15.42 4.34
C VAL A 44 5.33 -13.98 4.53
N ARG A 45 6.64 -13.75 4.37
CA ARG A 45 7.21 -12.40 4.43
C ARG A 45 6.65 -11.48 3.36
N ASP A 46 6.48 -11.98 2.14
CA ASP A 46 5.91 -11.22 1.03
C ASP A 46 4.43 -10.87 1.30
N LEU A 47 3.66 -11.78 1.90
CA LEU A 47 2.29 -11.51 2.34
C LEU A 47 2.25 -10.41 3.41
N GLU A 48 3.08 -10.48 4.45
CA GLU A 48 3.14 -9.47 5.51
C GLU A 48 3.53 -8.09 4.96
N LEU A 49 4.53 -8.04 4.07
CA LEU A 49 4.96 -6.82 3.41
C LEU A 49 3.83 -6.24 2.53
N ASN A 50 3.13 -7.10 1.80
CA ASN A 50 2.00 -6.70 0.97
C ASN A 50 0.82 -6.20 1.82
N GLU A 51 0.50 -6.86 2.94
CA GLU A 51 -0.51 -6.38 3.89
C GLU A 51 -0.16 -5.01 4.47
N GLN A 52 1.11 -4.76 4.78
CA GLN A 52 1.57 -3.45 5.23
C GLN A 52 1.39 -2.39 4.13
N HIS A 53 1.83 -2.68 2.90
CA HIS A 53 1.62 -1.78 1.75
C HIS A 53 0.14 -1.52 1.48
N ILE A 54 -0.72 -2.54 1.58
CA ILE A 54 -2.17 -2.42 1.44
C ILE A 54 -2.73 -1.54 2.57
N LYS A 55 -2.43 -1.81 3.84
CA LYS A 55 -2.91 -0.98 4.97
C LYS A 55 -2.49 0.50 4.84
N GLN A 56 -1.32 0.76 4.29
CA GLN A 56 -0.77 2.09 4.05
C GLN A 56 -1.42 2.81 2.86
N THR A 57 -1.86 2.05 1.84
CA THR A 57 -2.42 2.57 0.59
C THR A 57 -3.95 2.63 0.59
N VAL A 58 -4.60 1.69 1.29
CA VAL A 58 -6.07 1.47 1.25
C VAL A 58 -6.80 2.28 2.32
N ASN A 59 -6.15 2.67 3.42
CA ASN A 59 -6.77 3.49 4.45
C ASN A 59 -6.02 4.82 4.63
N PRO A 60 -6.28 5.82 3.76
CA PRO A 60 -5.67 7.14 3.88
C PRO A 60 -6.19 7.85 5.13
N TYR A 61 -5.38 8.75 5.68
CA TYR A 61 -5.88 9.67 6.70
C TYR A 61 -6.71 10.76 6.05
N HIS A 62 -7.93 10.94 6.56
CA HIS A 62 -8.81 12.02 6.17
C HIS A 62 -8.59 13.21 7.11
N ILE A 63 -8.01 14.27 6.58
CA ILE A 63 -7.65 15.47 7.33
C ILE A 63 -8.54 16.63 6.88
N CYS A 64 -9.33 17.17 7.80
CA CYS A 64 -10.14 18.35 7.57
C CYS A 64 -9.43 19.61 8.10
N ILE A 65 -9.34 20.64 7.27
CA ILE A 65 -8.79 21.94 7.65
C ILE A 65 -9.92 22.97 7.61
N ILE A 66 -10.25 23.50 8.78
CA ILE A 66 -11.21 24.59 8.98
C ILE A 66 -10.47 25.93 8.88
N GLY A 67 -11.03 26.85 8.09
CA GLY A 67 -10.36 28.11 7.77
C GLY A 67 -9.17 27.91 6.83
N ALA A 68 -9.27 26.99 5.87
CA ALA A 68 -8.20 26.69 4.93
C ALA A 68 -7.84 27.88 4.01
N ASP A 69 -8.67 28.93 4.00
CA ASP A 69 -8.42 30.20 3.33
C ASP A 69 -7.53 31.15 4.13
N HIS A 70 -7.17 30.79 5.37
CA HIS A 70 -6.25 31.55 6.19
C HIS A 70 -4.82 31.46 5.64
N PRO A 71 -4.04 32.57 5.61
CA PRO A 71 -2.67 32.56 5.06
C PRO A 71 -1.73 31.52 5.70
N CYS A 72 -1.92 31.19 6.97
CA CYS A 72 -1.13 30.16 7.65
C CYS A 72 -1.37 28.75 7.11
N ALA A 73 -2.54 28.47 6.51
CA ALA A 73 -2.84 27.18 5.92
C ALA A 73 -1.84 26.84 4.80
N TYR A 74 -1.45 27.86 4.02
CA TYR A 74 -0.51 27.68 2.91
C TYR A 74 0.86 27.16 3.37
N GLY A 75 1.36 27.67 4.50
CA GLY A 75 2.62 27.21 5.08
C GLY A 75 2.57 25.78 5.62
N LEU A 76 1.38 25.24 5.88
CA LEU A 76 1.19 23.91 6.45
C LEU A 76 1.21 22.80 5.40
N PHE A 77 0.79 23.09 4.15
CA PHE A 77 0.69 22.06 3.12
C PHE A 77 2.01 21.36 2.79
N PRO A 78 3.16 22.05 2.64
CA PRO A 78 4.43 21.37 2.36
C PRO A 78 4.80 20.33 3.42
N ASP A 79 4.61 20.66 4.70
CA ASP A 79 4.91 19.74 5.80
C ASP A 79 3.88 18.61 5.88
N LEU A 80 2.59 18.90 5.68
CA LEU A 80 1.51 17.92 5.68
C LEU A 80 1.62 16.92 4.52
N LEU A 81 2.07 17.39 3.36
CA LEU A 81 2.28 16.59 2.15
C LEU A 81 3.67 15.95 2.09
N SER A 82 4.56 16.28 3.04
CA SER A 82 5.83 15.59 3.24
C SER A 82 5.64 14.30 4.05
N SER A 83 6.55 13.35 3.87
CA SER A 83 6.56 12.11 4.66
C SER A 83 7.07 12.30 6.10
N ASN A 84 7.24 13.54 6.57
CA ASN A 84 7.75 13.83 7.91
C ASN A 84 6.67 13.68 8.98
N LEU A 85 5.47 14.19 8.73
CA LEU A 85 4.36 14.13 9.70
C LEU A 85 3.68 12.76 9.72
N PHE A 86 3.39 12.21 8.53
CA PHE A 86 2.70 10.93 8.37
C PHE A 86 3.51 9.97 7.51
N PRO A 87 4.59 9.38 8.05
CA PRO A 87 5.45 8.49 7.28
C PRO A 87 4.68 7.27 6.76
N ASN A 88 4.84 6.99 5.46
CA ASN A 88 4.23 5.86 4.76
C ASN A 88 2.69 5.79 4.87
N ARG A 89 2.00 6.92 4.99
CA ARG A 89 0.54 6.97 5.02
C ARG A 89 0.00 7.84 3.91
N ALA A 90 -0.99 7.33 3.19
CA ALA A 90 -1.75 8.12 2.24
C ALA A 90 -2.61 9.18 2.97
N ILE A 91 -2.88 10.31 2.35
CA ILE A 91 -3.64 11.42 2.92
C ILE A 91 -4.69 11.91 1.93
N CYS A 92 -5.89 12.15 2.44
CA CYS A 92 -6.97 12.87 1.78
C CYS A 92 -7.23 14.16 2.53
N LEU A 93 -7.32 15.28 1.80
CA LEU A 93 -7.54 16.59 2.40
C LEU A 93 -8.98 17.04 2.17
N ARG A 94 -9.58 17.65 3.19
CA ARG A 94 -10.83 18.39 3.08
C ARG A 94 -10.59 19.83 3.51
N LEU A 95 -10.58 20.75 2.55
CA LEU A 95 -10.41 22.18 2.79
C LEU A 95 -11.77 22.83 2.96
N THR A 96 -11.91 23.62 4.03
CA THR A 96 -13.18 24.26 4.34
C THR A 96 -13.02 25.72 4.68
N THR A 97 -14.04 26.49 4.31
CA THR A 97 -14.16 27.91 4.64
C THR A 97 -15.59 28.25 5.02
N HIS A 98 -15.75 29.31 5.79
CA HIS A 98 -17.04 29.94 6.07
C HIS A 98 -17.42 30.99 5.02
N ASP A 99 -16.45 31.50 4.25
CA ASP A 99 -16.65 32.58 3.29
C ASP A 99 -16.83 32.02 1.86
N PRO A 100 -18.04 32.10 1.27
CA PRO A 100 -18.26 31.60 -0.08
C PRO A 100 -17.46 32.36 -1.15
N THR A 101 -17.04 33.60 -0.88
CA THR A 101 -16.23 34.39 -1.84
C THR A 101 -14.82 33.84 -1.97
N LYS A 102 -14.36 33.06 -0.98
CA LYS A 102 -13.02 32.46 -0.96
C LYS A 102 -12.96 31.03 -1.50
N LEU A 103 -14.09 30.50 -1.99
CA LEU A 103 -14.10 29.18 -2.64
C LEU A 103 -13.14 29.11 -3.82
N SER A 104 -13.07 30.16 -4.66
CA SER A 104 -12.12 30.21 -5.77
C SER A 104 -10.65 30.21 -5.31
N SER A 105 -10.37 30.78 -4.13
CA SER A 105 -9.03 30.73 -3.53
C SER A 105 -8.69 29.31 -3.04
N LEU A 106 -9.65 28.61 -2.43
CA LEU A 106 -9.46 27.20 -2.07
C LEU A 106 -9.30 26.31 -3.29
N GLU A 107 -10.01 26.58 -4.38
CA GLU A 107 -9.84 25.87 -5.66
C GLU A 107 -8.44 26.07 -6.22
N ALA A 108 -7.92 27.30 -6.20
CA ALA A 108 -6.55 27.56 -6.61
C ALA A 108 -5.53 26.80 -5.74
N ILE A 109 -5.70 26.80 -4.42
CA ILE A 109 -4.85 26.04 -3.49
C ILE A 109 -4.94 24.52 -3.79
N ALA A 110 -6.14 24.00 -4.06
CA ALA A 110 -6.32 22.60 -4.38
C ALA A 110 -5.57 22.21 -5.67
N MET A 111 -5.66 23.05 -6.71
CA MET A 111 -4.90 22.86 -7.96
C MET A 111 -3.39 22.87 -7.70
N GLU A 112 -2.90 23.83 -6.91
CA GLU A 112 -1.48 23.88 -6.54
C GLU A 112 -1.02 22.60 -5.81
N ILE A 113 -1.84 22.09 -4.88
CA ILE A 113 -1.54 20.84 -4.16
C ILE A 113 -1.53 19.64 -5.10
N GLU A 114 -2.46 19.56 -6.03
CA GLU A 114 -2.49 18.50 -7.05
C GLU A 114 -1.25 18.54 -7.95
N ASP A 115 -0.82 19.75 -8.35
CA ASP A 115 0.37 19.98 -9.18
C ASP A 115 1.68 19.60 -8.49
N LEU A 116 1.73 19.59 -7.14
CA LEU A 116 2.89 19.12 -6.39
C LEU A 116 3.17 17.62 -6.59
N ALA A 117 2.21 16.85 -7.12
CA ALA A 117 2.33 15.43 -7.43
C ALA A 117 2.92 14.59 -6.28
N CYS A 118 2.54 14.91 -5.03
CA CYS A 118 3.06 14.25 -3.84
C CYS A 118 2.61 12.78 -3.77
N LYS A 119 3.56 11.85 -3.61
CA LYS A 119 3.29 10.40 -3.60
C LYS A 119 2.27 9.96 -2.53
N GLN A 120 2.22 10.66 -1.39
CA GLN A 120 1.31 10.34 -0.28
C GLN A 120 -0.08 10.96 -0.43
N PHE A 121 -0.23 11.96 -1.28
CA PHE A 121 -1.50 12.65 -1.49
C PHE A 121 -2.40 11.82 -2.42
N ARG A 122 -3.69 11.75 -2.08
CA ARG A 122 -4.69 10.97 -2.83
C ARG A 122 -5.76 11.85 -3.46
N THR A 123 -6.44 12.63 -2.63
CA THR A 123 -7.56 13.47 -3.06
C THR A 123 -7.66 14.71 -2.20
N ILE A 124 -8.28 15.75 -2.78
CA ILE A 124 -8.66 16.97 -2.08
C ILE A 124 -10.13 17.27 -2.35
N GLU A 125 -10.86 17.62 -1.29
CA GLU A 125 -12.25 18.01 -1.34
C GLU A 125 -12.37 19.44 -0.81
N ILE A 126 -13.19 20.26 -1.46
CA ILE A 126 -13.49 21.62 -1.01
C ILE A 126 -14.93 21.64 -0.52
N SER A 127 -15.17 22.27 0.62
CA SER A 127 -16.53 22.37 1.18
C SER A 127 -16.75 23.69 1.91
N LEU A 128 -17.97 24.22 1.81
CA LEU A 128 -18.41 25.34 2.62
C LEU A 128 -18.96 24.81 3.95
N GLN A 129 -18.48 25.33 5.08
CA GLN A 129 -18.86 24.82 6.40
C GLN A 129 -20.35 25.04 6.73
N ASN A 130 -20.96 26.07 6.16
CA ASN A 130 -22.37 26.40 6.37
C ASN A 130 -23.32 25.62 5.44
N ASN A 131 -22.83 24.61 4.72
CA ASN A 131 -23.62 23.78 3.83
C ASN A 131 -24.23 22.60 4.60
N ASP A 132 -25.53 22.36 4.47
CA ASP A 132 -26.25 21.26 5.14
C ASP A 132 -25.69 19.85 4.81
N LYS A 133 -24.88 19.73 3.74
CA LYS A 133 -24.21 18.49 3.33
C LYS A 133 -22.83 18.30 3.96
N PHE A 134 -22.31 19.30 4.66
CA PHE A 134 -20.99 19.21 5.26
C PHE A 134 -21.05 18.34 6.52
N SER A 135 -20.21 17.32 6.56
CA SER A 135 -20.11 16.37 7.68
C SER A 135 -18.65 16.12 8.02
N TYR A 136 -18.38 16.00 9.32
CA TYR A 136 -17.07 15.58 9.84
C TYR A 136 -16.94 14.06 9.94
N GLU A 137 -17.97 13.30 9.54
CA GLU A 137 -17.91 11.85 9.51
C GLU A 137 -16.72 11.36 8.66
N ASN A 138 -16.06 10.30 9.15
CA ASN A 138 -14.86 9.70 8.56
C ASN A 138 -13.67 10.67 8.44
N THR A 139 -13.56 11.64 9.35
CA THR A 139 -12.37 12.49 9.47
C THR A 139 -11.50 11.98 10.63
N ASP A 140 -10.23 11.70 10.36
CA ASP A 140 -9.27 11.25 11.37
C ASP A 140 -8.68 12.44 12.16
N PHE A 141 -8.46 13.57 11.46
CA PHE A 141 -7.84 14.76 12.05
C PHE A 141 -8.60 16.03 11.63
N ILE A 142 -8.87 16.92 12.59
CA ILE A 142 -9.45 18.23 12.34
C ILE A 142 -8.44 19.29 12.80
N LEU A 143 -8.00 20.12 11.86
CA LEU A 143 -7.15 21.29 12.10
C LEU A 143 -8.02 22.53 11.99
N ILE A 144 -7.96 23.40 13.01
CA ILE A 144 -8.72 24.64 13.04
C ILE A 144 -7.75 25.80 12.96
N LEU A 145 -7.84 26.56 11.88
CA LEU A 145 -6.99 27.72 11.60
C LEU A 145 -7.78 29.04 11.62
N ASP A 146 -9.06 28.97 11.97
CA ASP A 146 -9.93 30.14 12.10
C ASP A 146 -9.73 30.81 13.46
N ASP A 147 -9.75 32.13 13.48
CA ASP A 147 -9.49 32.98 14.67
C ASP A 147 -10.71 33.10 15.59
N TYR A 148 -11.85 32.50 15.23
CA TYR A 148 -13.10 32.56 16.01
C TYR A 148 -13.15 31.54 17.19
N PHE A 149 -12.12 31.55 18.05
CA PHE A 149 -12.19 30.97 19.39
C PHE A 149 -12.11 32.03 20.49
#